data_AF-X1TD17-F1
#
_entry.id   AF-X1TD17-F1
#
_cell.length_a   1.000
_cell.length_b   1.000
_cell.length_c   1.000
_cell.angle_alpha   90.00
_cell.angle_beta   90.00
_cell.angle_gamma   90.00
#
_symmetry.space_group_name_H-M   'P 1'
#
loop_
_entity.id
_entity.type
_entity.pdbx_description
1 polymer ?
#
loop_
_entity_poly.entity_id
_entity_poly.type
_entity_poly.pdbx_seq_one_letter_code
_entity_poly.pdbx_strand_id
1 'polypeptide(L)' 'TAPLDKMYIRVYRDAEQIVDANSLICTEGSPLLLMDIPLADGQQLEVGFYNDGGDPDPEADKFITIGYTESS' A
#
# COMPACT_ATOMS: atom_id res chain seq x y z
N THR A 1 -12.73 5.42 -17.61
CA THR A 1 -11.73 4.45 -17.14
C THR A 1 -11.81 4.46 -15.63
N ALA A 2 -11.91 3.30 -14.97
CA ALA A 2 -12.11 3.28 -13.52
C ALA A 2 -10.84 3.78 -12.84
N PRO A 3 -10.86 4.89 -12.07
CA PRO A 3 -9.66 5.60 -11.57
C PRO A 3 -8.69 4.74 -10.73
N LEU A 4 -9.09 3.54 -10.34
CA LEU A 4 -8.29 2.59 -9.56
C LEU A 4 -7.34 1.72 -10.40
N ASP A 5 -7.56 1.59 -11.72
CA ASP A 5 -6.77 0.68 -12.57
C ASP A 5 -5.30 1.07 -12.72
N LYS A 6 -5.00 2.36 -12.55
CA LYS A 6 -3.64 2.93 -12.55
C LYS A 6 -3.10 3.26 -11.16
N MET A 7 -3.82 2.83 -10.11
CA MET A 7 -3.41 3.08 -8.73
C MET A 7 -2.78 1.85 -8.12
N TYR A 8 -1.64 2.06 -7.48
CA TYR A 8 -0.82 1.02 -6.88
C TYR A 8 -0.60 1.31 -5.40
N ILE A 9 -0.62 0.26 -4.58
CA ILE A 9 -0.16 0.24 -3.20
C ILE A 9 1.32 -0.11 -3.24
N ARG A 10 2.16 0.76 -2.67
CA ARG A 10 3.60 0.54 -2.56
C ARG A 10 4.01 0.48 -1.11
N VAL A 11 4.90 -0.46 -0.81
CA VAL A 11 5.50 -0.61 0.51
C VAL A 11 7.01 -0.44 0.38
N TYR A 12 7.58 0.38 1.25
CA TYR A 12 9.00 0.66 1.33
C TYR A 12 9.54 0.18 2.68
N ARG A 13 10.71 -0.46 2.67
CA ARG A 13 11.50 -0.76 3.86
C ARG A 13 12.85 -0.06 3.72
N ASP A 14 13.16 0.87 4.61
CA ASP A 14 14.39 1.67 4.57
C ASP A 14 14.67 2.28 3.16
N ALA A 15 13.62 2.83 2.52
CA ALA A 15 13.60 3.38 1.16
C ALA A 15 13.70 2.35 0.00
N GLU A 16 13.86 1.05 0.27
CA GLU A 16 13.72 0.01 -0.75
C GLU A 16 12.25 -0.31 -1.00
N GLN A 17 11.79 -0.18 -2.24
CA GLN A 17 10.44 -0.62 -2.61
C GLN A 17 10.38 -2.15 -2.63
N ILE A 18 9.63 -2.73 -1.71
CA ILE A 18 9.49 -4.18 -1.55
C ILE A 18 8.15 -4.72 -2.07
N VAL A 19 7.16 -3.83 -2.27
CA VAL A 19 5.86 -4.19 -2.85
C VAL A 19 5.42 -3.15 -3.88
N ASP A 20 4.90 -3.63 -5.02
CA ASP A 20 4.14 -2.84 -6.00
C ASP A 20 2.89 -3.62 -6.40
N ALA A 21 1.75 -3.28 -5.81
CA ALA A 21 0.52 -4.04 -5.99
C ALA A 21 -0.59 -3.13 -6.53
N ASN A 22 -1.31 -3.56 -7.57
CA ASN A 22 -2.44 -2.78 -8.05
C ASN A 22 -3.52 -2.67 -6.95
N SER A 23 -4.03 -1.47 -6.70
CA SER A 23 -4.99 -1.21 -5.62
C SER A 23 -6.31 -1.94 -5.77
N LEU A 24 -6.65 -2.42 -6.98
CA LEU A 24 -7.83 -3.24 -7.25
C LEU A 24 -7.85 -4.58 -6.49
N ILE A 25 -6.72 -5.04 -5.96
CA ILE A 25 -6.69 -6.25 -5.14
C ILE A 25 -7.35 -6.05 -3.77
N CYS A 26 -7.41 -4.80 -3.29
CA CYS A 26 -8.10 -4.43 -2.07
C CYS A 26 -9.50 -3.92 -2.43
N THR A 27 -10.52 -4.70 -2.08
CA THR A 27 -11.93 -4.37 -2.35
C THR A 27 -12.69 -4.17 -1.04
N GLU A 28 -13.91 -3.64 -1.08
CA GLU A 28 -14.75 -3.55 0.14
C GLU A 28 -14.94 -4.90 0.83
N GLY A 29 -15.05 -6.00 0.06
CA GLY A 29 -15.19 -7.35 0.59
C GLY A 29 -13.88 -8.00 1.04
N SER A 30 -12.73 -7.46 0.64
CA SER A 30 -11.40 -7.91 1.04
C SER A 30 -10.45 -6.72 1.09
N PRO A 31 -10.53 -5.89 2.14
CA PRO A 31 -9.81 -4.62 2.21
C PRO A 31 -8.34 -4.79 2.64
N LEU A 32 -7.95 -6.00 3.01
CA LEU A 32 -6.64 -6.31 3.58
C LEU A 32 -5.72 -6.92 2.52
N LEU A 33 -4.50 -6.39 2.47
CA LEU A 33 -3.38 -7.00 1.77
C LEU A 33 -2.46 -7.65 2.79
N LEU A 34 -2.64 -8.96 3.00
CA LEU A 34 -1.85 -9.72 3.95
C LEU A 34 -0.42 -9.88 3.43
N MET A 35 0.56 -9.57 4.29
CA MET A 35 1.98 -9.67 3.97
C MET A 35 2.75 -10.20 5.17
N ASP A 36 3.83 -10.92 4.89
CA ASP A 36 4.83 -11.31 5.87
C ASP A 36 6.10 -10.50 5.57
N ILE A 37 6.31 -9.42 6.31
CA ILE A 37 7.44 -8.52 6.13
C ILE A 37 8.32 -8.58 7.38
N PRO A 38 9.50 -9.20 7.31
CA PRO A 38 10.44 -9.18 8.42
C PRO A 38 11.00 -7.77 8.59
N LEU A 39 10.90 -7.27 9.82
CA LEU A 39 11.50 -6.02 10.27
C LEU A 39 12.45 -6.30 11.42
N ALA A 40 13.67 -5.82 11.29
CA ALA A 40 14.64 -5.77 12.38
C ALA A 40 14.51 -4.45 13.17
N ASP A 41 15.03 -4.45 14.39
CA ASP A 41 15.07 -3.25 15.23
C ASP A 41 15.69 -2.06 14.49
N GLY A 42 14.96 -0.94 14.48
CA GLY A 42 15.38 0.30 13.83
C GLY A 42 15.07 0.40 12.33
N GLN A 43 14.53 -0.66 11.69
CA GLN A 43 14.02 -0.54 10.32
C GLN A 43 12.70 0.23 10.27
N GLN A 44 12.51 1.02 9.21
CA GLN A 44 11.28 1.76 8.98
C GLN A 44 10.48 1.14 7.83
N LEU A 45 9.17 0.99 8.05
CA LEU A 45 8.22 0.58 7.02
C LEU A 45 7.30 1.76 6.66
N GLU A 46 7.20 2.05 5.37
CA GLU A 46 6.31 3.09 4.84
C GLU A 46 5.36 2.48 3.79
N VAL A 47 4.13 2.98 3.74
CA VAL A 47 3.13 2.56 2.75
C VAL A 47 2.49 3.79 2.11
N GLY A 48 2.21 3.71 0.82
CA GLY A 48 1.55 4.79 0.10
C GLY A 48 0.86 4.33 -1.18
N PHE A 49 0.09 5.25 -1.77
CA PHE A 49 -0.45 5.08 -3.11
C PHE A 49 0.46 5.74 -4.15
N TYR A 50 0.64 5.04 -5.26
CA TYR A 50 1.21 5.59 -6.48
C TYR A 50 0.15 5.61 -7.58
N ASN A 51 0.05 6.73 -8.30
CA ASN A 51 -0.87 6.87 -9.42
C ASN A 51 -0.06 7.03 -10.72
N ASP A 52 -0.13 6.01 -11.57
CA ASP A 52 0.53 5.99 -12.89
C ASP A 52 -0.31 6.72 -13.96
N GLY A 53 -1.49 7.22 -13.58
CA GLY A 53 -2.45 7.91 -14.45
C GLY A 53 -2.24 9.40 -14.64
N GLY A 54 -1.25 10.00 -13.96
CA GLY A 54 -0.87 11.41 -14.12
C GLY A 54 -1.80 12.44 -13.47
N ASP A 55 -3.13 12.20 -13.49
CA ASP A 55 -4.09 13.05 -12.78
C ASP A 55 -4.49 12.39 -11.44
N PRO A 56 -4.15 12.99 -10.29
CA PRO A 56 -4.76 12.60 -9.04
C PRO A 56 -6.26 12.92 -9.14
N ASP A 57 -7.12 11.93 -8.96
CA ASP A 57 -8.53 12.21 -8.68
C ASP A 57 -8.57 13.01 -7.36
N PRO A 58 -8.90 14.31 -7.40
CA PRO A 58 -8.80 15.19 -6.23
C PRO A 58 -9.85 14.87 -5.17
N GLU A 59 -10.81 13.99 -5.46
CA GLU A 59 -11.91 13.63 -4.55
C GLU A 59 -11.74 12.25 -3.89
N ALA A 60 -10.70 11.49 -4.24
CA ALA A 60 -10.44 10.20 -3.61
C ALA A 60 -9.60 10.37 -2.34
N ASP A 61 -10.24 10.77 -1.23
CA ASP A 61 -9.65 10.62 0.11
C ASP A 61 -9.36 9.15 0.36
N LYS A 62 -8.10 8.74 0.16
CA LYS A 62 -7.67 7.36 0.38
C LYS A 62 -6.97 7.22 1.70
N PHE A 63 -7.51 6.33 2.53
CA PHE A 63 -6.94 5.96 3.82
C PHE A 63 -6.20 4.64 3.69
N ILE A 64 -4.98 4.57 4.26
CA ILE A 64 -4.24 3.33 4.45
C ILE A 64 -4.00 3.17 5.95
N THR A 65 -4.12 1.94 6.43
CA THR A 65 -3.76 1.58 7.81
C THR A 65 -2.82 0.39 7.76
N ILE A 66 -1.70 0.49 8.49
CA ILE A 66 -0.79 -0.64 8.68
C ILE A 66 -1.22 -1.35 9.97
N GLY A 67 -1.71 -2.59 9.82
CA GLY A 67 -1.85 -3.52 10.94
C GLY A 67 -0.62 -4.41 11.02
N TYR A 68 -0.06 -4.58 12.21
CA TYR A 68 1.03 -5.53 12.45
C TYR A 68 0.73 -6.39 13.68
N THR A 69 1.35 -7.57 13.73
CA THR A 69 1.36 -8.43 14.91
C THR A 69 2.81 -8.62 15.32
N GLU A 70 3.10 -8.36 16.59
CA GLU A 70 4.42 -8.67 17.15
C GLU A 70 4.45 -10.16 17.52
N SER A 71 5.47 -10.87 17.04
CA SER A 71 5.79 -12.21 17.54
C SER A 71 6.95 -12.06 18.52
N SER A 72 6.79 -12.62 19.71
CA SER A 72 7.77 -12.59 20.82
C SER A 72 8.55 -13.90 20.91
#